data_AF-A0A956D6P2-F1
#
_entry.id   AF-A0A956D6P2-F1
#
_cell.length_a   1.000
_cell.length_b   1.000
_cell.length_c   1.000
_cell.angle_alpha   90.00
_cell.angle_beta   90.00
_cell.angle_gamma   90.00
#
_symmetry.space_group_name_H-M   'P 1'
#
loop_
_entity.id
_entity.type
_entity.pdbx_description
1 polymer ?
#
loop_
_entity_poly.entity_id
_entity_poly.type
_entity_poly.pdbx_seq_one_letter_code
_entity_poly.pdbx_strand_id
1 'polypeptide(L)'
;MFIADAEPGTVVRLRGVVRAAGRTLRSKLQGESCVYWDVRVGLAKAPEASEACTFWLEDEAGERVLVRAETLAVEVRAERGQELVSVAEADIDAVSVRIRELKDEAKRGGATQSEANRERKRLAKVATLLCAIRAEARGNVHLGGNLAGQRRWIELNQHLADKGLGERTVQRMVERFEVMLREGDPVEVEGLLRREPMPGELGGGYRDRSDCLVMVPSPDGAVRVRGVGEAAPVSERELRGEDEPVAKKPGAAVRTSMDPILAWTL
;
A
#
# COMPACT_ATOMS: atom_id res chain seq x y z
N MET A 1 18.93 0.60 -6.83
CA MET A 1 19.94 1.65 -7.09
C MET A 1 20.28 2.30 -5.76
N PHE A 2 21.56 2.44 -5.43
CA PHE A 2 22.01 3.20 -4.27
C PHE A 2 21.97 4.70 -4.59
N ILE A 3 21.82 5.53 -3.56
CA ILE A 3 21.78 6.99 -3.71
C ILE A 3 23.11 7.52 -4.26
N ALA A 4 24.23 6.91 -3.86
CA ALA A 4 25.57 7.29 -4.30
C ALA A 4 25.76 7.20 -5.83
N ASP A 5 25.07 6.27 -6.49
CA ASP A 5 25.19 6.01 -7.92
C ASP A 5 24.23 6.87 -8.76
N ALA A 6 23.38 7.67 -8.12
CA ALA A 6 22.31 8.38 -8.79
C ALA A 6 22.80 9.71 -9.41
N GLU A 7 22.56 9.88 -10.70
CA GLU A 7 22.97 11.08 -11.44
C GLU A 7 21.95 12.22 -11.31
N PRO A 8 22.36 13.43 -10.86
CA PRO A 8 21.49 14.60 -10.87
C PRO A 8 20.97 14.93 -12.27
N GLY A 9 19.73 15.39 -12.35
CA GLY A 9 19.04 15.71 -13.61
C GLY A 9 18.28 14.54 -14.22
N THR A 10 18.31 13.35 -13.61
CA THR A 10 17.59 12.16 -14.08
C THR A 10 16.42 11.81 -13.16
N VAL A 11 15.41 11.15 -13.73
CA VAL A 11 14.33 10.53 -12.94
C VAL A 11 14.87 9.21 -12.42
N VAL A 12 14.96 9.10 -11.10
CA VAL A 12 15.51 7.91 -10.42
C VAL A 12 14.47 7.30 -9.51
N ARG A 13 14.70 6.03 -9.19
CA ARG A 13 13.93 5.28 -8.21
C ARG A 13 14.87 4.78 -7.12
N LEU A 14 14.63 5.23 -5.91
CA LEU A 14 15.50 5.01 -4.76
C LEU A 14 14.72 4.31 -3.65
N ARG A 15 15.41 3.40 -2.96
CA ARG A 15 14.87 2.66 -1.80
C ARG A 15 15.64 3.08 -0.56
N GLY A 16 14.94 3.12 0.56
CA GLY A 16 15.55 3.47 1.83
C GLY A 16 14.53 3.57 2.95
N VAL A 17 14.98 4.09 4.07
CA VAL A 17 14.19 4.32 5.27
C VAL A 17 13.90 5.81 5.43
N VAL A 18 12.67 6.13 5.83
CA VAL A 18 12.25 7.50 6.14
C VAL A 18 12.95 7.99 7.40
N ARG A 19 13.56 9.16 7.31
CA ARG A 19 14.17 9.93 8.40
C ARG A 19 13.54 11.32 8.42
N ALA A 20 13.16 11.82 9.59
CA ALA A 20 12.57 13.15 9.67
C ALA A 20 13.62 14.23 9.34
N ALA A 21 13.26 15.20 8.51
CA ALA A 21 14.11 16.36 8.18
C ALA A 21 13.77 17.61 9.01
N GLY A 22 12.62 17.65 9.69
CA GLY A 22 12.14 18.83 10.41
C GLY A 22 10.99 18.51 11.37
N ARG A 23 9.95 19.36 11.39
CA ARG A 23 8.74 19.11 12.21
C ARG A 23 7.92 17.95 11.63
N THR A 24 7.48 17.05 12.51
CA THR A 24 6.51 16.01 12.17
C THR A 24 5.11 16.60 12.07
N LEU A 25 4.34 16.14 11.09
CA LEU A 25 2.90 16.33 10.99
C LEU A 25 2.16 15.46 12.00
N ARG A 26 0.86 15.69 12.15
CA ARG A 26 -0.04 14.84 12.92
C ARG A 26 -1.16 14.34 12.02
N SER A 27 -1.41 13.04 12.02
CA SER A 27 -2.49 12.42 11.27
C SER A 27 -3.87 12.87 11.76
N LYS A 28 -4.85 12.85 10.86
CA LYS A 28 -6.16 13.47 11.04
C LYS A 28 -7.20 12.52 11.65
N LEU A 29 -7.14 11.22 11.32
CA LEU A 29 -8.01 10.18 11.88
C LEU A 29 -7.35 9.52 13.08
N GLN A 30 -6.06 9.20 13.00
CA GLN A 30 -5.35 8.46 14.06
C GLN A 30 -4.68 9.36 15.11
N GLY A 31 -4.39 10.64 14.80
CA GLY A 31 -3.79 11.59 15.74
C GLY A 31 -2.30 11.32 16.07
N GLU A 32 -1.66 10.40 15.36
CA GLU A 32 -0.26 10.02 15.49
C GLU A 32 0.70 10.95 14.73
N SER A 33 1.96 11.05 15.20
CA SER A 33 3.01 11.82 14.53
C SER A 33 3.55 11.12 13.29
N CYS A 34 3.78 11.86 12.21
CA CYS A 34 4.24 11.33 10.92
C CYS A 34 5.01 12.39 10.12
N VAL A 35 5.72 12.01 9.06
CA VAL A 35 6.35 12.97 8.11
C VAL A 35 5.47 13.24 6.89
N TYR A 36 4.50 12.36 6.64
CA TYR A 36 3.45 12.49 5.62
C TYR A 36 2.20 11.78 6.13
N TRP A 37 1.03 12.36 5.84
CA TRP A 37 -0.24 11.68 5.97
C TRP A 37 -1.17 12.05 4.81
N ASP A 38 -2.09 11.14 4.51
CA ASP A 38 -3.13 11.32 3.52
C ASP A 38 -4.35 10.48 3.90
N VAL A 39 -5.54 11.07 3.84
CA VAL A 39 -6.82 10.40 4.14
C VAL A 39 -7.40 9.88 2.83
N ARG A 40 -8.10 8.73 2.82
CA ARG A 40 -8.65 8.07 1.61
C ARG A 40 -9.99 7.38 1.87
N VAL A 41 -10.92 7.44 0.93
CA VAL A 41 -12.27 6.80 0.96
C VAL A 41 -12.31 5.64 -0.03
N GLY A 42 -11.82 4.46 0.37
CA GLY A 42 -11.91 3.24 -0.46
C GLY A 42 -11.39 3.34 -1.91
N LEU A 43 -10.25 4.00 -2.14
CA LEU A 43 -9.95 4.56 -3.47
C LEU A 43 -9.02 3.76 -4.38
N ALA A 44 -9.45 3.70 -5.65
CA ALA A 44 -8.64 3.42 -6.82
C ALA A 44 -8.02 4.73 -7.39
N LYS A 45 -7.15 5.36 -6.57
CA LYS A 45 -6.05 6.33 -6.90
C LYS A 45 -6.14 7.79 -6.39
N ALA A 46 -6.75 8.09 -5.23
CA ALA A 46 -6.78 9.49 -4.76
C ALA A 46 -6.34 9.72 -3.29
N PRO A 47 -5.74 10.91 -3.03
CA PRO A 47 -5.55 11.51 -1.73
C PRO A 47 -6.73 12.40 -1.31
N GLU A 48 -6.98 12.59 -0.02
CA GLU A 48 -8.12 13.41 0.51
C GLU A 48 -7.71 14.64 1.31
N ALA A 49 -6.44 14.76 1.63
CA ALA A 49 -5.77 15.98 2.02
C ALA A 49 -4.28 15.68 1.99
N SER A 50 -3.47 16.58 1.44
CA SER A 50 -2.02 16.48 1.52
C SER A 50 -1.47 17.79 2.07
N GLU A 51 -0.60 17.68 3.05
CA GLU A 51 0.29 18.77 3.43
C GLU A 51 1.65 18.53 2.80
N ALA A 52 2.39 19.60 2.47
CA ALA A 52 3.72 19.48 1.90
C ALA A 52 4.62 18.67 2.84
N CYS A 53 5.31 17.68 2.28
CA CYS A 53 6.08 16.73 3.07
C CYS A 53 7.55 16.79 2.70
N THR A 54 8.37 16.95 3.73
CA THR A 54 9.82 17.03 3.60
C THR A 54 10.46 16.05 4.58
N PHE A 55 11.17 15.06 4.04
CA PHE A 55 11.85 14.04 4.82
C PHE A 55 13.11 13.55 4.12
N TRP A 56 14.05 13.04 4.90
CA TRP A 56 15.24 12.37 4.40
C TRP A 56 14.92 10.92 4.07
N LEU A 57 15.31 10.46 2.89
CA LEU A 57 15.37 9.04 2.57
C LEU A 57 16.82 8.59 2.76
N GLU A 58 17.04 7.61 3.61
CA GLU A 58 18.36 7.03 3.90
C GLU A 58 18.44 5.63 3.30
N ASP A 59 19.40 5.38 2.40
CA ASP A 59 19.60 4.03 1.84
C ASP A 59 20.41 3.12 2.78
N GLU A 60 20.59 1.85 2.40
CA GLU A 60 21.35 0.87 3.20
C GLU A 60 22.83 1.26 3.38
N ALA A 61 23.39 2.09 2.50
CA ALA A 61 24.76 2.59 2.61
C ALA A 61 24.88 3.79 3.56
N GLY A 62 23.74 4.31 4.07
CA GLY A 62 23.68 5.47 4.94
C GLY A 62 23.73 6.80 4.20
N GLU A 63 23.68 6.79 2.86
CA GLU A 63 23.57 8.01 2.07
C GLU A 63 22.15 8.55 2.12
N ARG A 64 22.00 9.87 1.97
CA ARG A 64 20.72 10.55 2.17
C ARG A 64 20.33 11.42 0.98
N VAL A 65 19.06 11.30 0.59
CA VAL A 65 18.41 12.23 -0.36
C VAL A 65 17.22 12.90 0.32
N LEU A 66 17.10 14.21 0.14
CA LEU A 66 15.96 14.96 0.68
C LEU A 66 14.77 14.78 -0.26
N VAL A 67 13.69 14.19 0.20
CA VAL A 67 12.42 14.20 -0.53
C VAL A 67 11.69 15.48 -0.18
N ARG A 68 11.47 16.35 -1.18
CA ARG A 68 10.75 17.61 -1.00
C ARG A 68 9.68 17.78 -2.07
N ALA A 69 8.42 17.73 -1.67
CA ALA A 69 7.29 17.96 -2.56
C ALA A 69 6.11 18.59 -1.84
N GLU A 70 5.36 19.44 -2.55
CA GLU A 70 4.08 19.97 -2.08
C GLU A 70 3.02 18.86 -1.95
N THR A 71 3.11 17.84 -2.81
CA THR A 71 2.21 16.69 -2.80
C THR A 71 2.99 15.42 -3.17
N LEU A 72 2.73 14.33 -2.46
CA LEU A 72 3.22 12.99 -2.82
C LEU A 72 2.11 12.19 -3.48
N ALA A 73 2.45 11.51 -4.57
CA ALA A 73 1.59 10.48 -5.15
C ALA A 73 1.93 9.15 -4.48
N VAL A 74 1.23 8.81 -3.40
CA VAL A 74 1.46 7.55 -2.68
C VAL A 74 0.56 6.45 -3.24
N GLU A 75 1.18 5.41 -3.75
CA GLU A 75 0.48 4.19 -4.16
C GLU A 75 0.15 3.38 -2.90
N VAL A 76 -1.14 3.31 -2.53
CA VAL A 76 -1.59 2.38 -1.49
C VAL A 76 -1.48 0.98 -2.05
N ARG A 77 -0.76 0.11 -1.34
CA ARG A 77 -0.46 -1.26 -1.81
C ARG A 77 -1.76 -1.97 -2.20
N ALA A 78 -1.62 -2.87 -3.16
CA ALA A 78 -2.68 -3.75 -3.66
C ALA A 78 -3.52 -4.41 -2.56
N GLU A 79 -3.01 -4.57 -1.35
CA GLU A 79 -3.66 -5.17 -0.17
C GLU A 79 -5.02 -4.56 0.15
N ARG A 80 -5.22 -3.24 0.15
CA ARG A 80 -6.54 -2.67 0.49
C ARG A 80 -7.58 -2.89 -0.61
N GLY A 81 -7.15 -2.77 -1.86
CA GLY A 81 -7.97 -3.16 -3.01
C GLY A 81 -8.27 -4.66 -3.00
N GLN A 82 -7.30 -5.49 -2.64
CA GLN A 82 -7.44 -6.95 -2.50
C GLN A 82 -8.36 -7.33 -1.33
N GLU A 83 -8.30 -6.63 -0.20
CA GLU A 83 -9.23 -6.80 0.92
C GLU A 83 -10.66 -6.48 0.48
N LEU A 84 -10.87 -5.35 -0.21
CA LEU A 84 -12.19 -5.00 -0.75
C LEU A 84 -12.67 -6.06 -1.75
N VAL A 85 -11.78 -6.54 -2.63
CA VAL A 85 -12.07 -7.64 -3.55
C VAL A 85 -12.44 -8.92 -2.80
N SER A 86 -11.70 -9.29 -1.75
CA SER A 86 -11.94 -10.50 -0.95
C SER A 86 -13.29 -10.45 -0.23
N VAL A 87 -13.61 -9.31 0.39
CA VAL A 87 -14.91 -9.08 1.04
C VAL A 87 -16.04 -9.13 0.00
N ALA A 88 -15.86 -8.50 -1.15
CA ALA A 88 -16.83 -8.53 -2.24
C ALA A 88 -17.07 -9.94 -2.78
N GLU A 89 -16.02 -10.76 -2.92
CA GLU A 89 -16.15 -12.16 -3.36
C GLU A 89 -16.95 -13.00 -2.36
N ALA A 90 -16.63 -12.88 -1.07
CA ALA A 90 -17.37 -13.59 -0.03
C ALA A 90 -18.87 -13.19 0.00
N ASP A 91 -19.16 -11.89 -0.15
CA ASP A 91 -20.55 -11.41 -0.17
C ASP A 91 -21.28 -11.83 -1.46
N ILE A 92 -20.61 -11.86 -2.62
CA ILE A 92 -21.17 -12.38 -3.89
C ILE A 92 -21.56 -13.85 -3.74
N ASP A 93 -20.71 -14.65 -3.11
CA ASP A 93 -20.98 -16.08 -2.88
C ASP A 93 -22.19 -16.26 -1.95
N ALA A 94 -22.24 -15.52 -0.85
CA ALA A 94 -23.37 -15.54 0.08
C ALA A 94 -24.70 -15.14 -0.59
N VAL A 95 -24.69 -14.07 -1.39
CA VAL A 95 -25.87 -13.65 -2.19
C VAL A 95 -26.28 -14.74 -3.18
N SER A 96 -25.32 -15.38 -3.83
CA SER A 96 -25.56 -16.44 -4.82
C SER A 96 -26.14 -17.71 -4.18
N VAL A 97 -25.74 -18.06 -2.96
CA VAL A 97 -26.37 -19.13 -2.16
C VAL A 97 -27.82 -18.78 -1.87
N ARG A 98 -28.08 -17.58 -1.31
CA ARG A 98 -29.44 -17.17 -0.93
C ARG A 98 -30.41 -17.09 -2.11
N ILE A 99 -29.94 -16.61 -3.28
CA ILE A 99 -30.74 -16.59 -4.51
C ILE A 99 -31.18 -18.00 -4.93
N ARG A 100 -30.32 -19.02 -4.77
CA ARG A 100 -30.65 -20.42 -5.09
C ARG A 100 -31.72 -20.96 -4.14
N GLU A 101 -31.58 -20.72 -2.83
CA GLU A 101 -32.58 -21.10 -1.84
C GLU A 101 -33.96 -20.49 -2.15
N LEU A 102 -34.00 -19.18 -2.42
CA LEU A 102 -35.24 -18.47 -2.78
C LEU A 102 -35.85 -18.99 -4.10
N LYS A 103 -35.03 -19.41 -5.06
CA LYS A 103 -35.51 -20.05 -6.29
C LYS A 103 -36.20 -21.38 -5.98
N ASP A 104 -35.65 -22.18 -5.07
CA ASP A 104 -36.23 -23.46 -4.70
C ASP A 104 -37.45 -23.32 -3.77
N GLU A 105 -37.49 -22.31 -2.89
CA GLU A 105 -38.70 -21.87 -2.18
C GLU A 105 -39.81 -21.48 -3.17
N ALA A 106 -39.50 -20.65 -4.16
CA ALA A 106 -40.48 -20.20 -5.15
C ALA A 106 -41.00 -21.33 -6.06
N LYS A 107 -40.19 -22.36 -6.34
CA LYS A 107 -40.62 -23.57 -7.08
C LYS A 107 -41.57 -24.44 -6.27
N ARG A 108 -41.38 -24.54 -4.95
CA ARG A 108 -42.26 -25.31 -4.06
C ARG A 108 -43.68 -24.74 -3.98
N GLY A 109 -43.85 -23.46 -4.31
CA GLY A 109 -45.15 -22.79 -4.36
C GLY A 109 -45.72 -22.48 -2.97
N GLY A 110 -46.92 -21.91 -2.92
CA GLY A 110 -47.62 -21.57 -1.68
C GLY A 110 -47.60 -20.07 -1.33
N ALA A 111 -48.06 -19.74 -0.12
CA ALA A 111 -48.30 -18.36 0.32
C ALA A 111 -47.04 -17.46 0.28
N THR A 112 -45.85 -18.03 0.44
CA THR A 112 -44.56 -17.30 0.46
C THR A 112 -43.92 -17.12 -0.93
N GLN A 113 -44.52 -17.67 -2.00
CA GLN A 113 -43.92 -17.66 -3.34
C GLN A 113 -43.68 -16.24 -3.90
N SER A 114 -44.63 -15.33 -3.67
CA SER A 114 -44.54 -13.94 -4.13
C SER A 114 -43.39 -13.20 -3.43
N GLU A 115 -43.25 -13.41 -2.12
CA GLU A 115 -42.20 -12.82 -1.29
C GLU A 115 -40.83 -13.36 -1.70
N ALA A 116 -40.69 -14.67 -1.89
CA ALA A 116 -39.46 -15.30 -2.34
C ALA A 116 -39.01 -14.77 -3.72
N ASN A 117 -39.95 -14.59 -4.66
CA ASN A 117 -39.64 -14.00 -5.97
C ASN A 117 -39.24 -12.52 -5.87
N ARG A 118 -39.87 -11.74 -4.98
CA ARG A 118 -39.53 -10.34 -4.75
C ARG A 118 -38.12 -10.22 -4.18
N GLU A 119 -37.81 -11.01 -3.17
CA GLU A 119 -36.49 -11.00 -2.53
C GLU A 119 -35.39 -11.49 -3.48
N ARG A 120 -35.67 -12.51 -4.30
CA ARG A 120 -34.74 -12.97 -5.34
C ARG A 120 -34.39 -11.85 -6.33
N LYS A 121 -35.40 -11.07 -6.78
CA LYS A 121 -35.18 -9.92 -7.67
C LYS A 121 -34.37 -8.82 -6.98
N ARG A 122 -34.57 -8.58 -5.69
CA ARG A 122 -33.78 -7.63 -4.90
C ARG A 122 -32.32 -8.07 -4.83
N LEU A 123 -32.06 -9.31 -4.43
CA LEU A 123 -30.71 -9.87 -4.31
C LEU A 123 -29.97 -9.94 -5.64
N ALA A 124 -30.65 -10.16 -6.77
CA ALA A 124 -30.03 -10.08 -8.08
C ALA A 124 -29.43 -8.69 -8.37
N LYS A 125 -30.10 -7.61 -7.93
CA LYS A 125 -29.57 -6.24 -8.06
C LYS A 125 -28.36 -6.02 -7.14
N VAL A 126 -28.41 -6.57 -5.92
CA VAL A 126 -27.27 -6.54 -4.99
C VAL A 126 -26.07 -7.27 -5.59
N ALA A 127 -26.26 -8.45 -6.18
CA ALA A 127 -25.17 -9.19 -6.84
C ALA A 127 -24.51 -8.37 -7.96
N THR A 128 -25.30 -7.66 -8.78
CA THR A 128 -24.78 -6.76 -9.82
C THR A 128 -23.94 -5.63 -9.21
N LEU A 129 -24.40 -5.03 -8.12
CA LEU A 129 -23.64 -4.00 -7.40
C LEU A 129 -22.30 -4.53 -6.89
N LEU A 130 -22.29 -5.67 -6.20
CA LEU A 130 -21.08 -6.26 -5.65
C LEU A 130 -20.07 -6.65 -6.76
N CYS A 131 -20.56 -7.17 -7.88
CA CYS A 131 -19.71 -7.46 -9.04
C CYS A 131 -19.09 -6.20 -9.64
N ALA A 132 -19.83 -5.09 -9.69
CA ALA A 132 -19.31 -3.81 -10.15
C ALA A 132 -18.24 -3.25 -9.18
N ILE A 133 -18.48 -3.29 -7.87
CA ILE A 133 -17.51 -2.86 -6.84
C ILE A 133 -16.21 -3.68 -6.95
N ARG A 134 -16.32 -5.01 -7.03
CA ARG A 134 -15.16 -5.91 -7.20
C ARG A 134 -14.39 -5.60 -8.48
N ALA A 135 -15.09 -5.38 -9.59
CA ALA A 135 -14.45 -5.04 -10.86
C ALA A 135 -13.72 -3.70 -10.75
N GLU A 136 -14.36 -2.69 -10.16
CA GLU A 136 -13.75 -1.38 -9.96
C GLU A 136 -12.49 -1.44 -9.10
N ALA A 137 -12.53 -2.20 -8.01
CA ALA A 137 -11.38 -2.39 -7.12
C ALA A 137 -10.18 -3.03 -7.85
N ARG A 138 -10.44 -3.83 -8.91
CA ARG A 138 -9.42 -4.39 -9.81
C ARG A 138 -9.03 -3.46 -10.97
N GLY A 139 -9.62 -2.27 -11.07
CA GLY A 139 -9.43 -1.36 -12.19
C GLY A 139 -10.16 -1.75 -13.47
N ASN A 140 -11.18 -2.62 -13.38
CA ASN A 140 -11.95 -3.16 -14.49
C ASN A 140 -13.39 -2.66 -14.52
N VAL A 141 -14.05 -2.80 -15.68
CA VAL A 141 -15.45 -2.43 -15.89
C VAL A 141 -16.33 -3.68 -16.00
N HIS A 142 -17.41 -3.73 -15.25
CA HIS A 142 -18.45 -4.77 -15.23
C HIS A 142 -19.74 -4.34 -15.95
N LEU A 143 -20.18 -3.09 -15.77
CA LEU A 143 -21.49 -2.60 -16.24
C LEU A 143 -21.49 -2.10 -17.70
N GLY A 144 -20.40 -2.30 -18.43
CA GLY A 144 -20.15 -1.69 -19.74
C GLY A 144 -19.75 -0.20 -19.64
N GLY A 145 -19.31 0.39 -20.76
CA GLY A 145 -18.84 1.78 -20.79
C GLY A 145 -17.42 1.94 -20.24
N ASN A 146 -17.24 2.85 -19.26
CA ASN A 146 -15.92 3.18 -18.68
C ASN A 146 -15.96 3.23 -17.15
N LEU A 147 -14.77 3.28 -16.52
CA LEU A 147 -14.63 3.30 -15.05
C LEU A 147 -15.39 4.45 -14.38
N ALA A 148 -15.41 5.64 -15.00
CA ALA A 148 -16.11 6.80 -14.45
C ALA A 148 -17.64 6.65 -14.49
N GLY A 149 -18.18 5.95 -15.48
CA GLY A 149 -19.60 5.58 -15.54
C GLY A 149 -19.97 4.56 -14.47
N GLN A 150 -19.12 3.54 -14.29
CA GLN A 150 -19.32 2.52 -13.28
C GLN A 150 -19.29 3.09 -11.85
N ARG A 151 -18.32 3.96 -11.53
CA ARG A 151 -18.24 4.67 -10.24
C ARG A 151 -19.54 5.37 -9.87
N ARG A 152 -20.02 6.22 -10.78
CA ARG A 152 -21.28 6.95 -10.61
C ARG A 152 -22.47 6.01 -10.41
N TRP A 153 -22.49 4.90 -11.13
CA TRP A 153 -23.53 3.90 -10.94
C TRP A 153 -23.45 3.26 -9.55
N ILE A 154 -22.26 2.88 -9.08
CA ILE A 154 -22.04 2.29 -7.75
C ILE A 154 -22.49 3.26 -6.65
N GLU A 155 -22.07 4.52 -6.72
CA GLU A 155 -22.44 5.59 -5.78
C GLU A 155 -23.97 5.76 -5.67
N LEU A 156 -24.68 5.74 -6.80
CA LEU A 156 -26.14 5.87 -6.83
C LEU A 156 -26.86 4.62 -6.29
N ASN A 157 -26.23 3.45 -6.35
CA ASN A 157 -26.85 2.16 -6.05
C ASN A 157 -26.35 1.51 -4.76
N GLN A 158 -25.43 2.14 -4.01
CA GLN A 158 -24.92 1.62 -2.74
C GLN A 158 -26.04 1.26 -1.74
N HIS A 159 -27.15 2.01 -1.78
CA HIS A 159 -28.33 1.82 -0.95
C HIS A 159 -29.00 0.44 -1.10
N LEU A 160 -28.75 -0.27 -2.21
CA LEU A 160 -29.29 -1.60 -2.45
C LEU A 160 -28.79 -2.63 -1.43
N ALA A 161 -27.63 -2.38 -0.82
CA ALA A 161 -27.01 -3.23 0.18
C ALA A 161 -26.95 -2.58 1.58
N ASP A 162 -27.78 -1.57 1.88
CA ASP A 162 -27.78 -0.86 3.17
C ASP A 162 -28.08 -1.75 4.39
N LYS A 163 -28.74 -2.90 4.18
CA LYS A 163 -29.12 -3.84 5.24
C LYS A 163 -28.98 -5.27 4.73
N GLY A 164 -28.10 -6.05 5.36
CA GLY A 164 -27.96 -7.49 5.12
C GLY A 164 -26.86 -7.85 4.12
N LEU A 165 -27.12 -8.80 3.21
CA LEU A 165 -26.08 -9.31 2.31
C LEU A 165 -25.52 -8.19 1.41
N GLY A 166 -24.19 -8.04 1.40
CA GLY A 166 -23.47 -7.00 0.66
C GLY A 166 -23.17 -5.73 1.45
N GLU A 167 -23.77 -5.55 2.65
CA GLU A 167 -23.56 -4.38 3.51
C GLU A 167 -22.10 -4.19 3.87
N ARG A 168 -21.42 -5.28 4.23
CA ARG A 168 -20.00 -5.27 4.59
C ARG A 168 -19.11 -4.79 3.44
N THR A 169 -19.39 -5.23 2.21
CA THR A 169 -18.67 -4.75 1.02
C THR A 169 -18.86 -3.25 0.79
N VAL A 170 -20.10 -2.77 0.87
CA VAL A 170 -20.41 -1.34 0.70
C VAL A 170 -19.78 -0.51 1.82
N GLN A 171 -19.89 -0.97 3.07
CA GLN A 171 -19.27 -0.33 4.22
C GLN A 171 -17.75 -0.22 4.04
N ARG A 172 -17.09 -1.29 3.59
CA ARG A 172 -15.64 -1.31 3.36
C ARG A 172 -15.21 -0.39 2.23
N MET A 173 -16.05 -0.22 1.21
CA MET A 173 -15.82 0.71 0.10
C MET A 173 -15.93 2.18 0.55
N VAL A 174 -16.83 2.51 1.49
CA VAL A 174 -16.99 3.89 1.97
C VAL A 174 -16.12 4.22 3.19
N GLU A 175 -15.46 3.22 3.78
CA GLU A 175 -14.60 3.40 4.95
C GLU A 175 -13.41 4.31 4.63
N ARG A 176 -13.24 5.34 5.46
CA ARG A 176 -12.05 6.19 5.42
C ARG A 176 -10.86 5.49 6.06
N PHE A 177 -9.70 5.62 5.43
CA PHE A 177 -8.44 5.14 5.98
C PHE A 177 -7.35 6.19 5.78
N GLU A 178 -6.27 6.08 6.56
CA GLU A 178 -5.10 6.95 6.45
C GLU A 178 -3.90 6.19 5.94
N VAL A 179 -3.14 6.85 5.08
CA VAL A 179 -1.78 6.48 4.73
C VAL A 179 -0.86 7.40 5.51
N MET A 180 0.09 6.83 6.24
CA MET A 180 1.08 7.60 6.99
C MET A 180 2.47 7.10 6.64
N LEU A 181 3.43 8.03 6.56
CA LEU A 181 4.85 7.72 6.59
C LEU A 181 5.40 8.17 7.94
N ARG A 182 5.99 7.24 8.69
CA ARG A 182 6.65 7.49 9.97
C ARG A 182 8.15 7.39 9.79
N GLU A 183 8.88 8.03 10.70
CA GLU A 183 10.31 7.80 10.78
C GLU A 183 10.58 6.31 11.06
N GLY A 184 11.49 5.71 10.29
CA GLY A 184 11.77 4.28 10.33
C GLY A 184 11.03 3.45 9.27
N ASP A 185 10.04 4.01 8.58
CA ASP A 185 9.33 3.25 7.54
C ASP A 185 10.23 3.03 6.31
N PRO A 186 10.39 1.78 5.83
CA PRO A 186 10.99 1.52 4.54
C PRO A 186 10.05 1.95 3.41
N VAL A 187 10.60 2.61 2.39
CA VAL A 187 9.86 3.13 1.24
C VAL A 187 10.69 3.03 -0.05
N GLU A 188 10.00 3.03 -1.18
CA GLU A 188 10.59 3.28 -2.50
C GLU A 188 10.01 4.58 -3.06
N VAL A 189 10.87 5.50 -3.48
CA VAL A 189 10.50 6.82 -3.95
C VAL A 189 11.05 7.04 -5.36
N GLU A 190 10.20 7.56 -6.25
CA GLU A 190 10.55 7.90 -7.63
C GLU A 190 10.30 9.38 -7.88
N GLY A 191 11.29 10.06 -8.46
CA GLY A 191 11.23 11.49 -8.74
C GLY A 191 12.45 11.98 -9.50
N LEU A 192 12.46 13.27 -9.84
CA LEU A 192 13.60 13.91 -10.48
C LEU A 192 14.65 14.25 -9.41
N LEU A 193 15.88 13.76 -9.58
CA LEU A 193 16.97 14.07 -8.68
C LEU A 193 17.63 15.39 -9.08
N ARG A 194 17.89 16.25 -8.10
CA ARG A 194 18.62 17.51 -8.27
C ARG A 194 19.69 17.64 -7.20
N ARG A 195 20.72 18.42 -7.49
CA ARG A 195 21.67 18.88 -6.50
C ARG A 195 21.29 20.31 -6.14
N GLU A 196 20.96 20.53 -4.87
CA GLU A 196 20.56 21.83 -4.35
C GLU A 196 21.40 22.22 -3.15
N PRO A 197 21.54 23.51 -2.83
CA PRO A 197 22.17 23.95 -1.60
C PRO A 197 21.52 23.29 -0.38
N MET A 198 22.33 22.99 0.63
CA MET A 198 21.87 22.37 1.87
C MET A 198 20.82 23.26 2.57
N PRO A 199 19.55 22.84 2.74
CA PRO A 199 18.55 23.63 3.45
C PRO A 199 18.93 23.82 4.92
N GLY A 200 19.04 25.09 5.35
CA GLY A 200 19.49 25.45 6.70
C GLY A 200 18.55 25.06 7.84
N GLU A 201 17.27 24.84 7.56
CA GLU A 201 16.24 24.54 8.57
C GLU A 201 16.09 23.03 8.87
N LEU A 202 16.68 22.16 8.05
CA LEU A 202 16.34 20.73 8.00
C LEU A 202 17.46 19.80 8.48
N GLY A 203 18.29 20.29 9.42
CA GLY A 203 19.56 19.70 9.84
C GLY A 203 19.59 18.17 9.84
N GLY A 204 20.57 17.59 9.15
CA GLY A 204 20.72 16.14 9.06
C GLY A 204 21.49 15.71 7.81
N GLY A 205 22.56 14.94 7.99
CA GLY A 205 23.26 14.22 6.93
C GLY A 205 24.63 14.75 6.59
N TYR A 206 24.74 16.04 6.24
CA TYR A 206 25.98 16.59 5.69
C TYR A 206 26.44 17.82 6.48
N ARG A 207 27.05 17.61 7.64
CA ARG A 207 27.60 18.72 8.45
C ARG A 207 28.69 19.52 7.72
N ASP A 208 29.29 18.95 6.67
CA ASP A 208 30.45 19.51 5.96
C ASP A 208 30.24 19.77 4.46
N ARG A 209 29.05 19.51 3.89
CA ARG A 209 28.77 19.78 2.46
C ARG A 209 27.84 20.98 2.29
N SER A 210 28.14 21.81 1.30
CA SER A 210 27.33 22.98 0.93
C SER A 210 26.10 22.63 0.10
N ASP A 211 26.02 21.40 -0.41
CA ASP A 211 24.93 20.89 -1.23
C ASP A 211 24.44 19.51 -0.76
N CYS A 212 23.25 19.14 -1.23
CA CYS A 212 22.65 17.84 -1.02
C CYS A 212 21.88 17.40 -2.26
N LEU A 213 21.59 16.11 -2.34
CA LEU A 213 20.66 15.58 -3.32
C LEU A 213 19.24 15.81 -2.84
N VAL A 214 18.39 16.34 -3.70
CA VAL A 214 16.97 16.60 -3.47
C VAL A 214 16.17 15.89 -4.55
N MET A 215 15.21 15.08 -4.12
CA MET A 215 14.20 14.51 -4.99
C MET A 215 12.99 15.44 -5.03
N VAL A 216 12.67 15.89 -6.23
CA VAL A 216 11.55 16.79 -6.53
C VAL A 216 10.57 16.12 -7.49
N PRO A 217 9.35 16.68 -7.67
CA PRO A 217 8.40 16.15 -8.64
C PRO A 217 9.03 15.93 -10.01
N SER A 218 8.74 14.76 -10.59
CA SER A 218 9.09 14.47 -11.99
C SER A 218 8.30 15.39 -12.94
N PRO A 219 8.65 15.48 -14.23
CA PRO A 219 7.85 16.22 -15.22
C PRO A 219 6.37 15.81 -15.25
N ASP A 220 6.03 14.60 -14.78
CA ASP A 220 4.66 14.09 -14.63
C ASP A 220 3.91 14.66 -13.41
N GLY A 221 4.54 15.56 -12.63
CA GLY A 221 3.87 16.41 -11.65
C GLY A 221 3.89 15.95 -10.19
N ALA A 222 4.50 14.81 -9.85
CA ALA A 222 4.63 14.36 -8.47
C ALA A 222 5.90 13.55 -8.20
N VAL A 223 6.27 13.48 -6.92
CA VAL A 223 7.12 12.42 -6.38
C VAL A 223 6.22 11.23 -6.06
N ARG A 224 6.56 10.04 -6.56
CA ARG A 224 5.77 8.82 -6.36
C ARG A 224 6.38 7.98 -5.23
N VAL A 225 5.58 7.64 -4.23
CA VAL A 225 5.96 6.68 -3.17
C VAL A 225 5.27 5.36 -3.48
N ARG A 226 6.04 4.31 -3.75
CA ARG A 226 5.55 3.03 -4.27
C ARG A 226 5.31 1.95 -3.20
N GLY A 227 5.34 2.31 -1.92
CA GLY A 227 5.03 1.43 -0.79
C GLY A 227 5.55 1.98 0.55
N VAL A 228 5.01 1.47 1.66
CA VAL A 228 5.34 1.86 3.05
C VAL A 228 5.50 0.63 3.94
N GLY A 229 6.60 0.45 4.66
CA GLY A 229 6.72 -0.67 5.62
C GLY A 229 6.98 -2.03 4.95
N GLU A 230 6.43 -3.11 5.53
CA GLU A 230 6.36 -4.46 4.89
C GLU A 230 5.72 -4.42 3.48
N ALA A 231 5.07 -3.29 3.15
CA ALA A 231 4.53 -2.99 1.85
C ALA A 231 5.56 -2.57 0.77
N ALA A 232 6.78 -2.19 1.16
CA ALA A 232 7.83 -1.75 0.25
C ALA A 232 8.33 -2.91 -0.62
N PRO A 233 8.77 -2.66 -1.87
CA PRO A 233 9.39 -3.69 -2.68
C PRO A 233 10.70 -4.13 -2.02
N VAL A 234 10.72 -5.41 -1.64
CA VAL A 234 11.85 -6.18 -1.07
C VAL A 234 13.12 -5.88 -1.87
N SER A 235 14.24 -5.58 -1.19
CA SER A 235 15.48 -5.21 -1.87
C SER A 235 15.94 -6.32 -2.82
N GLU A 236 16.65 -6.00 -3.92
CA GLU A 236 17.19 -7.07 -4.79
C GLU A 236 18.10 -8.04 -4.00
N ARG A 237 18.73 -7.56 -2.93
CA ARG A 237 19.61 -8.33 -2.04
C ARG A 237 18.83 -9.30 -1.16
N GLU A 238 17.72 -8.84 -0.57
CA GLU A 238 16.77 -9.69 0.17
C GLU A 238 16.09 -10.71 -0.75
N LEU A 239 15.74 -10.33 -1.98
CA LEU A 239 15.22 -11.25 -3.00
C LEU A 239 16.24 -12.31 -3.44
N ARG A 240 17.54 -11.98 -3.39
CA ARG A 240 18.64 -12.92 -3.67
C ARG A 240 19.00 -13.81 -2.47
N GLY A 241 18.43 -13.56 -1.29
CA GLY A 241 18.72 -14.32 -0.07
C GLY A 241 20.15 -14.13 0.45
N GLU A 242 20.81 -13.01 0.10
CA GLU A 242 22.17 -12.71 0.54
C GLU A 242 22.18 -12.03 1.92
N ASP A 243 21.65 -12.75 2.91
CA ASP A 243 21.96 -12.50 4.32
C ASP A 243 23.33 -13.11 4.61
N GLU A 244 24.40 -12.32 4.45
CA GLU A 244 25.70 -12.72 4.99
C GLU A 244 25.64 -12.78 6.52
N PRO A 245 26.14 -13.86 7.15
CA PRO A 245 26.22 -13.93 8.59
C PRO A 245 27.27 -12.96 9.12
N VAL A 246 26.85 -12.19 10.14
CA VAL A 246 27.66 -11.33 11.00
C VAL A 246 29.06 -11.90 11.23
N ALA A 247 30.07 -11.09 10.89
CA ALA A 247 31.49 -11.35 11.09
C ALA A 247 31.77 -11.85 12.53
N LYS A 248 32.07 -13.15 12.67
CA LYS A 248 32.73 -13.66 13.87
C LYS A 248 34.20 -13.21 13.84
N LYS A 249 34.60 -12.46 14.88
CA LYS A 249 35.99 -12.08 15.15
C LYS A 249 36.93 -13.31 15.09
N PRO A 250 38.18 -13.14 14.65
CA PRO A 250 39.14 -14.24 14.58
C PRO A 250 39.56 -14.65 16.01
N GLY A 251 39.07 -15.80 16.45
CA GLY A 251 39.53 -16.48 17.66
C GLY A 251 40.88 -17.13 17.39
N ALA A 252 41.83 -16.86 18.28
CA ALA A 252 43.20 -17.33 18.26
C ALA A 252 43.34 -18.85 18.05
N ALA A 253 44.40 -19.23 17.34
CA ALA A 253 44.87 -20.60 17.22
C ALA A 253 45.17 -21.19 18.61
N VAL A 254 44.51 -22.30 18.94
CA VAL A 254 44.98 -23.24 19.96
C VAL A 254 45.15 -24.59 19.28
N ARG A 255 46.40 -24.91 18.96
CA ARG A 255 46.83 -26.29 18.75
C ARG A 255 46.91 -26.94 20.13
N THR A 256 46.25 -28.09 20.31
CA THR A 256 46.77 -29.16 21.18
C THR A 256 46.06 -30.49 20.87
N SER A 257 46.90 -31.46 20.47
CA SER A 257 46.82 -32.92 20.64
C SER A 257 45.55 -33.69 20.25
N MET A 258 45.69 -34.47 19.17
CA MET A 258 45.11 -35.82 19.10
C MET A 258 45.59 -36.66 20.28
N ASP A 259 44.70 -37.48 20.84
CA ASP A 259 45.06 -38.71 21.55
C ASP A 259 44.48 -39.93 20.80
N PRO A 260 45.25 -41.03 20.65
CA PRO A 260 45.03 -42.06 19.65
C PRO A 260 44.40 -43.32 20.27
N ILE A 261 43.11 -43.31 20.61
CA ILE A 261 42.40 -44.55 21.03
C ILE A 261 40.94 -44.50 20.57
N LEU A 262 40.69 -44.56 19.26
CA LEU A 262 39.42 -45.04 18.69
C LEU A 262 39.60 -45.59 17.26
N ALA A 263 40.81 -46.07 16.96
CA ALA A 263 40.95 -47.12 15.95
C ALA A 263 40.43 -48.41 16.62
N TRP A 264 39.59 -49.17 15.91
CA TRP A 264 39.00 -50.46 16.28
C TRP A 264 37.69 -50.40 17.09
N THR A 265 36.54 -50.19 16.42
CA THR A 265 35.41 -51.15 16.35
C THR A 265 34.21 -50.54 15.59
N LEU A 266 33.73 -51.33 14.61
CA LEU A 266 32.56 -51.18 13.71
C LEU A 266 32.74 -50.31 12.47
#